data_AF-A0A6A7KVD2-F1
#
_entry.id   AF-A0A6A7KVD2-F1
#
_cell.length_a   1.000
_cell.length_b   1.000
_cell.length_c   1.000
_cell.angle_alpha   90.00
_cell.angle_beta   90.00
_cell.angle_gamma   90.00
#
_symmetry.space_group_name_H-M   'P 1'
#
loop_
_entity.id
_entity.type
_entity.pdbx_description
1 polymer ?
#
loop_
_entity_poly.entity_id
_entity_poly.type
_entity_poly.pdbx_seq_one_letter_code
_entity_poly.pdbx_strand_id
1 'polypeptide(L)' 'MGSNKRDLSELKRRAEAVGLTRLTEAHLEQLQRATDSIGKLKAKLADGLTVADEPAHVYSLKREG' A
#
# COMPACT_ATOMS: atom_id res chain seq x y z
N MET A 1 -19.67 -3.17 -18.65
CA MET A 1 -19.00 -2.12 -17.85
C MET A 1 -19.32 -2.26 -16.35
N GLY A 2 -18.94 -3.38 -15.72
CA GLY A 2 -19.34 -3.71 -14.33
C GLY A 2 -18.18 -4.00 -13.36
N SER A 3 -16.93 -3.79 -13.79
CA SER A 3 -15.74 -4.07 -12.97
C SER A 3 -15.36 -2.88 -12.07
N ASN A 4 -15.47 -1.65 -12.59
CA ASN A 4 -14.98 -0.44 -11.90
C ASN A 4 -15.71 -0.13 -10.57
N LYS A 5 -17.04 -0.40 -10.49
CA LYS A 5 -17.81 -0.18 -9.24
C LYS A 5 -17.51 -1.20 -8.14
N ARG A 6 -17.14 -2.44 -8.51
CA ARG A 6 -16.80 -3.49 -7.55
C ARG A 6 -15.42 -3.24 -6.94
N ASP A 7 -14.49 -2.74 -7.74
CA ASP A 7 -13.15 -2.34 -7.27
C ASP A 7 -13.21 -1.17 -6.29
N LEU A 8 -14.03 -0.15 -6.55
CA LEU A 8 -14.20 0.98 -5.62
C LEU A 8 -14.85 0.59 -4.28
N SER A 9 -15.77 -0.36 -4.29
CA SER A 9 -16.43 -0.84 -3.07
C SER A 9 -15.47 -1.65 -2.19
N GLU A 10 -14.65 -2.50 -2.81
CA GLU A 10 -13.57 -3.23 -2.15
C GLU A 10 -12.52 -2.28 -1.58
N LEU A 11 -12.11 -1.28 -2.37
CA LEU A 11 -11.15 -0.26 -1.95
C LEU A 11 -11.67 0.54 -0.75
N LYS A 12 -12.95 0.93 -0.78
CA LYS A 12 -13.60 1.62 0.34
C LYS A 12 -13.55 0.79 1.63
N ARG A 13 -13.90 -0.51 1.56
CA ARG A 13 -13.84 -1.39 2.73
C ARG A 13 -12.43 -1.49 3.31
N ARG A 14 -11.41 -1.60 2.46
CA ARG A 14 -10.00 -1.66 2.89
C ARG A 14 -9.54 -0.35 3.51
N ALA A 15 -9.95 0.78 2.92
CA ALA A 15 -9.66 2.11 3.45
C ALA A 15 -10.29 2.31 4.84
N GLU A 16 -11.54 1.89 5.02
CA GLU A 16 -12.22 1.92 6.32
C GLU A 16 -11.52 1.05 7.37
N ALA A 17 -11.03 -0.14 6.99
CA ALA A 17 -10.30 -1.04 7.88
C ALA A 17 -8.99 -0.44 8.44
N VAL A 18 -8.39 0.52 7.74
CA VAL A 18 -7.20 1.26 8.20
C VAL A 18 -7.53 2.64 8.77
N GLY A 19 -8.82 2.93 8.99
CA GLY A 19 -9.30 4.16 9.63
C GLY A 19 -9.64 5.32 8.69
N LEU A 20 -9.53 5.13 7.37
CA LEU A 20 -9.90 6.15 6.38
C LEU A 20 -11.41 6.12 6.09
N THR A 21 -12.21 6.61 7.04
CA THR A 21 -13.68 6.49 7.02
C THR A 21 -14.42 7.63 6.31
N ARG A 22 -13.74 8.72 5.96
CA ARG A 22 -14.34 9.94 5.39
C ARG A 22 -14.01 10.16 3.91
N LEU A 23 -13.70 9.10 3.19
CA LEU A 23 -13.38 9.19 1.76
C LEU A 23 -14.66 9.38 0.94
N THR A 24 -14.68 10.45 0.14
CA THR A 24 -15.70 10.66 -0.88
C THR A 24 -15.42 9.74 -2.07
N GLU A 25 -16.38 9.61 -2.99
CA GLU A 25 -16.16 8.84 -4.24
C GLU A 25 -14.97 9.37 -5.05
N ALA A 26 -14.83 10.70 -5.15
CA ALA A 26 -13.68 11.33 -5.81
C ALA A 26 -12.35 10.99 -5.12
N HIS A 27 -12.32 10.90 -3.78
CA HIS A 27 -11.13 10.47 -3.04
C HIS A 27 -10.81 8.99 -3.29
N LEU A 28 -11.83 8.13 -3.38
CA LEU A 28 -11.64 6.71 -3.68
C LEU A 28 -11.09 6.51 -5.11
N GLU A 29 -11.54 7.29 -6.09
CA GLU A 29 -10.98 7.26 -7.43
C GLU A 29 -9.51 7.71 -7.46
N GLN A 30 -9.16 8.77 -6.71
CA GLN A 30 -7.77 9.22 -6.57
C GLN A 30 -6.91 8.14 -5.91
N LEU A 31 -7.41 7.52 -4.85
CA LEU A 31 -6.75 6.43 -4.14
C LEU A 31 -6.53 5.22 -5.05
N GLN A 32 -7.52 4.87 -5.88
CA GLN A 32 -7.40 3.80 -6.88
C GLN A 32 -6.26 4.10 -7.86
N ARG A 33 -6.25 5.30 -8.46
CA ARG A 33 -5.19 5.72 -9.41
C ARG A 33 -3.80 5.67 -8.79
N ALA A 34 -3.66 6.14 -7.54
CA ALA A 34 -2.40 6.10 -6.81
C ALA A 34 -1.96 4.65 -6.54
N THR A 35 -2.89 3.79 -6.12
CA THR A 35 -2.63 2.37 -5.86
C THR A 35 -2.20 1.63 -7.12
N ASP A 36 -2.85 1.88 -8.26
CA ASP A 36 -2.49 1.28 -9.54
C ASP A 36 -1.07 1.68 -9.98
N SER A 37 -0.70 2.93 -9.72
CA SER A 37 0.64 3.45 -10.01
C SER A 37 1.70 2.80 -9.13
N ILE A 38 1.43 2.64 -7.83
CA ILE A 38 2.33 1.94 -6.91
C ILE A 38 2.41 0.45 -7.23
N GLY A 39 1.32 -0.20 -7.64
CA GLY A 39 1.33 -1.62 -8.04
C GLY A 39 2.30 -1.90 -9.18
N LYS A 40 2.35 -1.01 -10.18
CA LYS A 40 3.33 -1.08 -11.29
C LYS A 40 4.78 -0.90 -10.81
N LEU A 41 5.01 -0.08 -9.80
CA LEU A 41 6.35 0.12 -9.22
C LEU A 41 6.75 -1.08 -8.35
N LYS A 42 5.82 -1.63 -7.57
CA LYS A 42 6.04 -2.81 -6.74
C LYS A 42 6.45 -4.02 -7.59
N ALA A 43 5.85 -4.20 -8.77
CA ALA A 43 6.22 -5.26 -9.70
C ALA A 43 7.67 -5.17 -10.23
N LYS A 44 8.36 -4.04 -10.00
CA LYS A 44 9.78 -3.85 -10.35
C LYS A 44 10.72 -4.05 -9.16
N LEU A 45 10.20 -4.25 -7.95
CA LEU A 45 11.03 -4.56 -6.79
C LEU A 45 11.59 -5.98 -6.93
N ALA A 46 12.80 -6.21 -6.42
CA ALA A 46 13.43 -7.52 -6.49
C ALA A 46 12.68 -8.52 -5.58
N ASP A 47 12.22 -9.63 -6.17
CA ASP A 47 11.49 -10.70 -5.46
C ASP A 47 12.42 -11.72 -4.75
N GLY A 48 13.74 -11.50 -4.77
CA GLY A 48 14.78 -12.44 -4.32
C GLY A 48 15.46 -12.09 -3.00
N LEU A 49 14.77 -11.42 -2.09
CA LEU A 49 15.33 -11.08 -0.77
C LEU A 49 15.54 -12.35 0.07
N THR A 50 16.75 -12.49 0.60
CA THR A 50 17.14 -13.54 1.55
C THR A 50 17.12 -13.00 2.97
N VAL A 51 17.25 -13.88 3.97
CA VAL A 51 17.35 -13.47 5.37
C VAL A 51 18.61 -12.60 5.64
N ALA A 52 19.63 -12.71 4.79
CA ALA A 52 20.83 -11.88 4.86
C ALA A 52 20.63 -10.46 4.29
N ASP A 53 19.56 -10.22 3.53
CA ASP A 53 19.19 -8.90 3.04
C ASP A 53 18.44 -8.14 4.14
N GLU A 54 19.22 -7.66 5.11
CA GLU A 54 18.68 -6.96 6.28
C GLU A 54 17.95 -5.65 5.90
N PRO A 55 16.92 -5.24 6.68
CA PRO A 55 16.29 -3.94 6.50
C PRO A 55 17.30 -2.80 6.59
N ALA A 56 17.11 -1.75 5.79
CA ALA A 56 18.00 -0.59 5.78
C ALA A 56 18.23 0.05 7.16
N HIS A 57 17.28 -0.11 8.08
CA HIS A 57 17.40 0.33 9.46
C HIS A 57 17.03 -0.82 10.40
N VAL A 58 18.04 -1.31 11.13
CA VAL A 58 17.86 -2.30 12.20
C VAL A 58 17.94 -1.57 13.54
N TYR A 59 16.89 -1.69 14.35
CA TYR A 59 16.92 -1.16 15.72
C TYR A 59 17.95 -1.94 16.54
N SER A 60 18.88 -1.23 17.20
CA SER A 60 19.84 -1.82 18.11
C SER A 60 19.70 -1.22 19.51
N LEU A 61 19.79 -2.08 20.53
CA LEU A 61 19.72 -1.68 21.94
C LEU A 61 21.02 -1.03 22.45
N LYS A 62 22.09 -1.05 21.65
CA LYS A 62 23.36 -0.41 22.00
C LYS A 62 23.24 1.09 21.76
N ARG A 63 23.01 1.82 22.85
CA ARG A 63 23.46 3.20 22.96
C ARG A 63 24.99 3.16 22.83
N GLU A 64 25.54 3.61 21.70
CA GLU A 64 26.97 3.91 21.66
C GLU A 64 27.22 4.96 22.75
N GLY A 65 27.95 4.55 23.78
CA GLY A 65 28.45 5.41 24.85
C GLY A 65 29.82 5.92 24.49
#